data_AF-A0A1A8ZA50-F1
#
_entry.id   AF-A0A1A8ZA50-F1
#
_cell.length_a   1.000
_cell.length_b   1.000
_cell.length_c   1.000
_cell.angle_alpha   90.00
_cell.angle_beta   90.00
_cell.angle_gamma   90.00
#
_symmetry.space_group_name_H-M   'P 1'
#
loop_
_entity.id
_entity.type
_entity.pdbx_description
1 polymer ?
#
loop_
_entity_poly.entity_id
_entity_poly.type
_entity_poly.pdbx_seq_one_letter_code
_entity_poly.pdbx_strand_id
1 'polypeptide(L)'
;MSALTAPTTSIPAATPNVRRVGQVLAMLEDARCHMAHVIDYLHLCDHRPAWPTEPVHDLTTAVQLRAATVALIKYARRHHCEDCNPGRLRATLRLAAMLLDLWQHGKHYVQRPNLYPVTLAHSAHRLFNDCAGWTTTGDPGRLLGQHP
;
A
#
# COMPACT_ATOMS: atom_id res chain seq x y z
N MET A 1 29.36 46.74 -11.45
CA MET A 1 29.07 45.99 -10.21
C MET A 1 27.78 45.22 -10.42
N SER A 2 27.86 43.91 -10.72
CA SER A 2 26.69 43.03 -10.71
C SER A 2 26.91 42.02 -9.60
N ALA A 3 26.24 42.23 -8.47
CA ALA A 3 26.19 41.26 -7.40
C ALA A 3 25.42 40.04 -7.91
N LEU A 4 26.13 38.93 -8.12
CA LEU A 4 25.53 37.62 -8.26
C LEU A 4 24.74 37.34 -6.98
N THR A 5 23.41 37.42 -7.05
CA THR A 5 22.51 36.94 -6.00
C THR A 5 22.71 35.44 -5.85
N ALA A 6 23.53 35.05 -4.87
CA ALA A 6 23.65 33.68 -4.44
C ALA A 6 22.29 33.19 -3.90
N PRO A 7 21.85 31.96 -4.21
CA PRO A 7 20.58 31.45 -3.74
C PRO A 7 20.61 31.34 -2.21
N THR A 8 19.77 32.11 -1.53
CA THR A 8 19.72 32.26 -0.05
C THR A 8 19.03 31.10 0.67
N THR A 9 18.72 30.00 0.00
CA THR A 9 17.98 28.89 0.58
C THR A 9 18.64 27.57 0.22
N SER A 10 19.55 27.12 1.09
CA SER A 10 19.99 25.73 1.12
C SER A 10 18.86 24.88 1.71
N ILE A 11 18.01 24.33 0.86
CA ILE A 11 17.14 23.22 1.28
C ILE A 11 18.09 22.10 1.71
N PRO A 12 18.07 21.62 2.97
CA PRO A 12 18.89 20.49 3.36
C PRO A 12 18.51 19.32 2.45
N ALA A 13 19.42 18.94 1.56
CA ALA A 13 19.18 17.87 0.60
C ALA A 13 18.93 16.59 1.39
N ALA A 14 17.66 16.15 1.44
CA ALA A 14 17.30 14.92 2.11
C ALA A 14 18.24 13.80 1.64
N THR A 15 18.81 13.07 2.59
CA THR A 15 19.73 11.97 2.26
C THR A 15 19.01 11.00 1.33
N PRO A 16 19.73 10.31 0.42
CA PRO A 16 19.11 9.33 -0.47
C PRO A 16 18.24 8.32 0.29
N ASN A 17 18.64 7.94 1.52
CA ASN A 17 17.86 7.05 2.36
C ASN A 17 16.52 7.65 2.81
N VAL A 18 16.51 8.91 3.27
CA VAL A 18 15.27 9.61 3.67
C VAL A 18 14.31 9.72 2.49
N ARG A 19 14.83 10.00 1.28
CA ARG A 19 14.01 10.02 0.05
C ARG A 19 13.38 8.66 -0.25
N ARG A 20 14.16 7.57 -0.17
CA ARG A 20 13.65 6.21 -0.41
C ARG A 20 12.55 5.82 0.59
N VAL A 21 12.79 6.11 1.87
CA VAL A 21 11.80 5.85 2.92
C VAL A 21 10.52 6.63 2.64
N GLY A 22 10.62 7.92 2.35
CA GLY A 22 9.46 8.75 2.00
C GLY A 22 8.65 8.21 0.81
N GLN A 23 9.33 7.74 -0.25
CA GLN A 23 8.67 7.13 -1.41
C GLN A 23 7.89 5.87 -1.03
N VAL A 24 8.48 4.99 -0.21
CA VAL A 24 7.80 3.76 0.23
C VAL A 24 6.64 4.06 1.16
N LEU A 25 6.78 5.01 2.09
CA LEU A 25 5.70 5.41 2.99
C LEU A 25 4.52 6.00 2.20
N ALA A 26 4.77 6.81 1.18
CA ALA A 26 3.71 7.34 0.31
C ALA A 26 2.93 6.23 -0.43
N MET A 27 3.63 5.22 -0.99
CA MET A 27 2.98 4.06 -1.61
C MET A 27 2.18 3.22 -0.61
N LEU A 28 2.68 3.07 0.61
CA LEU A 28 1.97 2.33 1.67
C LEU A 28 0.72 3.09 2.16
N GLU A 29 0.80 4.43 2.25
CA GLU A 29 -0.34 5.26 2.61
C GLU A 29 -1.44 5.22 1.54
N ASP A 30 -1.06 5.36 0.27
CA ASP A 30 -2.01 5.24 -0.84
C ASP A 30 -2.70 3.87 -0.84
N ALA A 31 -1.92 2.80 -0.66
CA ALA A 31 -2.46 1.45 -0.58
C ALA A 31 -3.35 1.23 0.67
N ARG A 32 -3.04 1.86 1.80
CA ARG A 32 -3.89 1.84 3.02
C ARG A 32 -5.26 2.45 2.73
N CYS A 33 -5.29 3.61 2.07
CA CYS A 33 -6.52 4.30 1.70
C CYS A 33 -7.38 3.45 0.74
N HIS A 34 -6.76 2.90 -0.30
CA HIS A 34 -7.45 2.02 -1.25
C HIS A 34 -7.97 0.74 -0.60
N MET A 35 -7.20 0.13 0.30
CA MET A 35 -7.67 -1.04 1.05
C MET A 35 -8.85 -0.69 1.97
N ALA A 36 -8.82 0.47 2.62
CA ALA A 36 -9.94 0.94 3.44
C ALA A 36 -11.23 1.03 2.60
N HIS A 37 -11.13 1.65 1.43
CA HIS A 37 -12.25 1.76 0.50
C HIS A 37 -12.77 0.38 0.04
N VAL A 38 -11.87 -0.56 -0.28
CA VAL A 38 -12.27 -1.93 -0.64
C VAL A 38 -12.99 -2.63 0.52
N ILE A 39 -12.48 -2.52 1.74
CA ILE A 39 -13.08 -3.16 2.92
C ILE A 39 -14.50 -2.65 3.14
N ASP A 40 -14.73 -1.34 2.98
CA ASP A 40 -16.04 -0.73 3.10
C ASP A 40 -16.97 -1.16 1.96
N TYR A 41 -16.47 -1.20 0.71
CA TYR A 41 -17.23 -1.64 -0.47
C TYR A 41 -17.65 -3.11 -0.39
N LEU A 42 -16.77 -4.00 0.08
CA LEU A 42 -17.05 -5.43 0.15
C LEU A 42 -18.12 -5.78 1.19
N HIS A 43 -18.44 -4.88 2.13
CA HIS A 43 -19.35 -5.17 3.24
C HIS A 43 -18.99 -6.50 3.93
N LEU A 44 -17.75 -6.59 4.41
CA LEU A 44 -17.29 -7.72 5.22
C LEU A 44 -18.13 -7.80 6.51
N CYS A 45 -18.28 -9.01 7.07
CA CYS A 45 -19.05 -9.20 8.30
C CYS A 45 -18.38 -8.50 9.51
N ASP A 46 -19.14 -8.37 10.60
CA ASP A 46 -18.75 -7.61 11.79
C ASP A 46 -17.51 -8.16 12.51
N HIS A 47 -17.17 -9.43 12.27
CA HIS A 47 -15.96 -10.07 12.82
C HIS A 47 -14.66 -9.62 12.12
N ARG A 48 -14.75 -8.77 11.09
CA ARG A 48 -13.56 -8.26 10.40
C ARG A 48 -12.63 -7.54 11.40
N PRO A 49 -11.30 -7.72 11.29
CA PRO A 49 -10.38 -6.95 12.10
C PRO A 49 -10.47 -5.47 11.75
N ALA A 50 -10.18 -4.62 12.73
CA ALA A 50 -10.08 -3.19 12.53
C ALA A 50 -9.00 -2.86 11.49
N TRP A 51 -9.27 -1.84 10.66
CA TRP A 51 -8.32 -1.30 9.70
C TRP A 51 -7.75 0.03 10.20
N PRO A 52 -6.43 0.27 10.13
CA PRO A 52 -5.82 1.48 10.65
C PRO A 52 -6.29 2.73 9.89
N THR A 53 -6.70 3.74 10.66
CA THR A 53 -7.12 5.05 10.16
C THR A 53 -6.00 6.08 10.17
N GLU A 54 -4.96 5.85 10.99
CA GLU A 54 -3.78 6.72 11.06
C GLU A 54 -2.98 6.71 9.75
N PRO A 55 -2.55 7.89 9.24
CA PRO A 55 -1.72 7.97 8.05
C PRO A 55 -0.36 7.29 8.21
N VAL A 56 0.13 6.62 7.18
CA VAL A 56 1.46 6.02 7.14
C VAL A 56 2.51 7.08 6.81
N HIS A 57 3.19 7.58 7.84
CA HIS A 57 4.17 8.67 7.72
C HIS A 57 5.53 8.32 8.34
N ASP A 58 5.64 7.18 9.01
CA ASP A 58 6.87 6.69 9.62
C ASP A 58 6.94 5.15 9.65
N LEU A 59 8.02 4.60 10.20
CA LEU A 59 8.19 3.15 10.30
C LEU A 59 7.17 2.52 11.26
N THR A 60 6.78 3.24 12.31
CA THR A 60 5.84 2.77 13.33
C THR A 60 4.47 2.47 12.71
N THR A 61 3.91 3.45 12.02
CA THR A 61 2.64 3.36 11.28
C THR A 61 2.71 2.34 10.15
N ALA A 62 3.85 2.23 9.45
CA ALA A 62 4.06 1.19 8.45
C ALA A 62 4.05 -0.23 9.04
N VAL A 63 4.59 -0.42 10.26
CA VAL A 63 4.56 -1.71 10.96
C VAL A 63 3.15 -2.03 11.45
N GLN A 64 2.40 -1.05 11.94
CA GLN A 64 0.99 -1.21 12.31
C GLN A 64 0.14 -1.61 11.10
N LEU A 65 0.34 -0.97 9.94
CA LEU A 65 -0.30 -1.36 8.68
C LEU A 65 -0.02 -2.82 8.34
N ARG A 66 1.25 -3.25 8.41
CA ARG A 66 1.61 -4.65 8.16
C ARG A 66 0.90 -5.61 9.12
N ALA A 67 0.82 -5.27 10.40
CA ALA A 67 0.13 -6.09 11.40
C ALA A 67 -1.36 -6.23 11.08
N ALA A 68 -2.02 -5.13 10.71
CA ALA A 68 -3.42 -5.13 10.28
C ALA A 68 -3.64 -5.97 9.01
N THR A 69 -2.75 -5.86 8.02
CA THR A 69 -2.78 -6.70 6.80
C THR A 69 -2.69 -8.19 7.14
N VAL A 70 -1.81 -8.57 8.07
CA VAL A 70 -1.70 -9.97 8.52
C VAL A 70 -2.97 -10.42 9.26
N ALA A 71 -3.58 -9.55 10.06
CA ALA A 71 -4.86 -9.85 10.72
C ALA A 71 -5.97 -10.10 9.68
N LEU A 72 -6.06 -9.29 8.62
CA LEU A 72 -7.00 -9.50 7.52
C LEU A 72 -6.76 -10.81 6.77
N ILE A 73 -5.49 -11.18 6.51
CA ILE A 73 -5.16 -12.47 5.90
C ILE A 73 -5.64 -13.62 6.77
N LYS A 74 -5.42 -13.55 8.10
CA LYS A 74 -5.87 -14.58 9.04
C LYS A 74 -7.40 -14.69 9.05
N TYR A 75 -8.08 -13.55 9.11
CA TYR A 75 -9.54 -13.45 9.01
C TYR A 75 -10.04 -14.11 7.72
N ALA A 76 -9.55 -13.69 6.56
CA ALA A 76 -10.02 -14.17 5.27
C ALA A 76 -9.75 -15.67 5.01
N ARG A 77 -8.73 -16.26 5.67
CA ARG A 77 -8.40 -17.68 5.55
C ARG A 77 -9.17 -18.59 6.50
N ARG A 78 -9.53 -18.09 7.69
CA ARG A 78 -9.98 -18.95 8.80
C ARG A 78 -11.40 -18.67 9.26
N HIS A 79 -11.97 -17.53 8.88
CA HIS A 79 -13.28 -17.13 9.36
C HIS A 79 -14.38 -17.69 8.46
N HIS A 80 -15.23 -18.53 9.05
CA HIS A 80 -16.36 -19.19 8.40
C HIS A 80 -17.61 -18.99 9.27
N CYS A 81 -18.25 -17.84 9.09
CA CYS A 81 -19.55 -17.52 9.65
C CYS A 81 -20.65 -17.68 8.58
N GLU A 82 -21.92 -17.71 8.98
CA GLU A 82 -23.04 -17.81 8.03
C GLU A 82 -23.14 -16.58 7.11
N ASP A 83 -22.82 -15.38 7.63
CA ASP A 83 -22.83 -14.12 6.87
C ASP A 83 -21.62 -13.94 5.95
N CYS A 84 -20.66 -14.87 6.00
CA CYS A 84 -19.39 -14.74 5.33
C CYS A 84 -19.50 -15.19 3.87
N ASN A 85 -19.41 -14.26 2.92
CA ASN A 85 -19.36 -14.60 1.50
C ASN A 85 -17.93 -15.05 1.09
N PRO A 86 -17.73 -16.29 0.60
CA PRO A 86 -16.42 -16.79 0.22
C PRO A 86 -15.73 -16.00 -0.89
N GLY A 87 -16.50 -15.40 -1.81
CA GLY A 87 -15.96 -14.56 -2.89
C GLY A 87 -15.33 -13.27 -2.34
N ARG A 88 -16.01 -12.61 -1.40
CA ARG A 88 -15.49 -11.41 -0.71
C ARG A 88 -14.21 -11.73 0.04
N LEU A 89 -14.19 -12.84 0.79
CA LEU A 89 -13.00 -13.27 1.53
C LEU A 89 -11.81 -13.58 0.61
N ARG A 90 -12.04 -14.21 -0.55
CA ARG A 90 -10.98 -14.43 -1.56
C ARG A 90 -10.43 -13.13 -2.12
N ALA A 91 -11.29 -12.16 -2.43
CA ALA A 91 -10.87 -10.84 -2.90
C ALA A 91 -10.04 -10.10 -1.83
N THR A 92 -10.53 -10.07 -0.58
CA THR A 92 -9.80 -9.50 0.57
C THR A 92 -8.43 -10.17 0.76
N LEU A 93 -8.38 -11.50 0.70
CA LEU A 93 -7.13 -12.25 0.85
C LEU A 93 -6.12 -11.91 -0.24
N ARG A 94 -6.57 -11.82 -1.50
CA ARG A 94 -5.72 -11.48 -2.64
C ARG A 94 -5.11 -10.09 -2.47
N LEU A 95 -5.94 -9.09 -2.15
CA LEU A 95 -5.48 -7.71 -1.95
C LEU A 95 -4.56 -7.58 -0.74
N ALA A 96 -4.88 -8.23 0.37
CA ALA A 96 -4.02 -8.20 1.56
C ALA A 96 -2.66 -8.87 1.29
N ALA A 97 -2.61 -9.92 0.47
CA ALA A 97 -1.34 -10.52 0.04
C ALA A 97 -0.52 -9.55 -0.83
N MET A 98 -1.14 -8.89 -1.82
CA MET A 98 -0.46 -7.90 -2.66
C MET A 98 0.06 -6.70 -1.85
N LEU A 99 -0.68 -6.24 -0.84
CA LEU A 99 -0.21 -5.19 0.08
C LEU A 99 1.02 -5.64 0.90
N LEU A 100 1.05 -6.92 1.30
CA LEU A 100 2.22 -7.48 2.00
C LEU A 100 3.44 -7.58 1.07
N ASP A 101 3.23 -7.90 -0.20
CA ASP A 101 4.28 -7.89 -1.22
C ASP A 101 4.83 -6.48 -1.45
N LEU A 102 3.96 -5.46 -1.54
CA LEU A 102 4.39 -4.06 -1.60
C LEU A 102 5.27 -3.68 -0.41
N TRP A 103 4.86 -4.05 0.82
CA TRP A 103 5.67 -3.80 2.01
C TRP A 103 7.05 -4.47 1.91
N GLN A 104 7.11 -5.72 1.44
CA GLN A 104 8.35 -6.48 1.31
C GLN A 104 9.29 -5.86 0.27
N HIS A 105 8.77 -5.49 -0.90
CA HIS A 105 9.53 -4.81 -1.94
C HIS A 105 10.01 -3.42 -1.49
N GLY A 106 9.16 -2.66 -0.80
CA GLY A 106 9.52 -1.37 -0.22
C GLY A 106 10.65 -1.48 0.80
N LYS A 107 10.56 -2.44 1.73
CA LYS A 107 11.64 -2.73 2.69
C LYS A 107 12.94 -3.06 1.98
N HIS A 108 12.91 -3.95 0.98
CA HIS A 108 14.10 -4.35 0.25
C HIS A 108 14.73 -3.20 -0.53
N TYR A 109 13.93 -2.34 -1.15
CA TYR A 109 14.41 -1.13 -1.81
C TYR A 109 15.13 -0.18 -0.85
N VAL A 110 14.56 0.05 0.35
CA VAL A 110 15.17 0.92 1.36
C VAL A 110 16.50 0.33 1.88
N GLN A 111 16.52 -0.97 2.18
CA GLN A 111 17.66 -1.64 2.81
C GLN A 111 18.79 -2.02 1.84
N ARG A 112 18.45 -2.40 0.61
CA ARG A 112 19.38 -2.97 -0.39
C ARG A 112 19.08 -2.40 -1.79
N PRO A 113 19.20 -1.07 -1.97
CA PRO A 113 18.80 -0.35 -3.18
C PRO A 113 19.53 -0.82 -4.45
N ASN A 114 20.77 -1.32 -4.31
CA ASN A 114 21.57 -1.79 -5.44
C ASN A 114 21.11 -3.17 -5.97
N LEU A 115 20.36 -3.93 -5.16
CA LEU A 115 19.86 -5.26 -5.51
C LEU A 115 18.35 -5.23 -5.81
N TYR A 116 17.62 -4.30 -5.21
CA TYR A 116 16.17 -4.18 -5.33
C TYR A 116 15.84 -2.77 -5.82
N PRO A 117 15.57 -2.59 -7.12
CA PRO A 117 15.23 -1.28 -7.66
C PRO A 117 13.84 -0.84 -7.21
N VAL A 118 13.63 0.48 -7.22
CA VAL A 118 12.34 1.12 -6.87
C VAL A 118 11.17 0.65 -7.74
N THR A 119 11.48 0.20 -8.95
CA THR A 119 10.51 -0.29 -9.95
C THR A 119 9.73 -1.50 -9.42
N LEU A 120 10.34 -2.38 -8.61
CA LEU A 120 9.63 -3.51 -8.01
C LEU A 120 8.53 -3.04 -7.04
N ALA A 121 8.83 -2.03 -6.21
CA ALA A 121 7.85 -1.46 -5.30
C ALA A 121 6.75 -0.72 -6.09
N HIS A 122 7.09 0.01 -7.15
CA HIS A 122 6.09 0.67 -8.01
C HIS A 122 5.20 -0.34 -8.74
N SER A 123 5.76 -1.43 -9.26
CA SER A 123 4.99 -2.47 -9.93
C SER A 123 4.03 -3.16 -8.96
N ALA A 124 4.48 -3.50 -7.75
CA ALA A 124 3.61 -4.05 -6.71
C ALA A 124 2.51 -3.06 -6.30
N HIS A 125 2.85 -1.78 -6.14
CA HIS A 125 1.89 -0.72 -5.83
C HIS A 125 0.82 -0.57 -6.92
N ARG A 126 1.24 -0.51 -8.19
CA ARG A 126 0.33 -0.43 -9.33
C ARG A 126 -0.59 -1.65 -9.40
N LEU A 127 -0.04 -2.86 -9.30
CA LEU A 127 -0.83 -4.10 -9.31
C LEU A 127 -1.87 -4.13 -8.18
N PHE A 128 -1.50 -3.67 -6.98
CA PHE A 128 -2.42 -3.53 -5.87
C PHE A 128 -3.55 -2.54 -6.21
N ASN A 129 -3.22 -1.33 -6.67
CA ASN A 129 -4.21 -0.30 -7.00
C ASN A 129 -5.14 -0.71 -8.15
N ASP A 130 -4.60 -1.33 -9.20
CA ASP A 130 -5.38 -1.85 -10.34
C ASP A 130 -6.37 -2.93 -9.86
N CYS A 131 -5.92 -3.84 -9.01
CA CYS A 131 -6.78 -4.88 -8.47
C CYS A 131 -7.79 -4.34 -7.45
N ALA A 132 -7.43 -3.35 -6.64
CA ALA A 132 -8.33 -2.70 -5.70
C ALA A 132 -9.45 -1.97 -6.45
N GLY A 133 -9.08 -1.20 -7.49
CA GLY A 133 -10.03 -0.53 -8.36
C GLY A 133 -10.93 -1.51 -9.12
N TRP A 134 -10.38 -2.60 -9.66
CA TRP A 134 -11.21 -3.64 -10.29
C TRP A 134 -12.19 -4.27 -9.28
N THR A 135 -11.76 -4.48 -8.04
CA THR A 135 -12.61 -5.05 -6.99
C THR A 135 -13.79 -4.15 -6.66
N THR A 136 -13.62 -2.83 -6.72
CA THR A 136 -14.68 -1.87 -6.38
C THR A 136 -15.54 -1.44 -7.57
N THR A 137 -14.99 -1.42 -8.79
CA THR A 137 -15.73 -0.97 -9.98
C THR A 137 -16.21 -2.11 -10.88
N GLY A 138 -15.61 -3.30 -10.77
CA GLY A 138 -15.86 -4.43 -11.67
C GLY A 138 -15.26 -4.27 -13.08
N ASP A 139 -14.53 -3.18 -13.33
CA ASP A 139 -14.02 -2.81 -14.66
C ASP A 139 -12.75 -3.59 -15.04
N PRO A 140 -12.81 -4.50 -16.05
CA PRO A 140 -11.64 -5.27 -16.47
C PRO A 140 -10.50 -4.43 -17.04
N GLY A 141 -10.77 -3.22 -17.55
CA GLY A 141 -9.76 -2.31 -18.11
C GLY A 141 -8.68 -1.93 -17.10
N ARG A 142 -9.01 -1.93 -15.81
CA ARG A 142 -8.05 -1.70 -14.71
C ARG A 142 -6.99 -2.79 -14.63
N LEU A 143 -7.37 -4.05 -14.81
CA LEU A 143 -6.42 -5.18 -14.79
C LEU A 143 -5.52 -5.23 -16.04
N LEU A 144 -5.93 -4.56 -17.12
CA LEU A 144 -5.17 -4.44 -18.36
C LEU A 144 -4.21 -3.24 -18.33
N GLY A 145 -4.18 -2.47 -17.24
CA GLY A 145 -3.36 -1.27 -17.13
C GLY A 145 -3.77 -0.15 -18.09
N GLN A 146 -5.04 -0.14 -18.51
CA GLN A 146 -5.59 0.81 -19.50
C GLN A 146 -6.14 2.10 -18.86
N HIS A 147 -6.13 2.19 -17.52
CA HIS A 147 -6.49 3.41 -16.81
C HIS A 147 -5.24 4.20 -16.40
N PRO A 148 -5.22 5.52 -16.64
CA PRO A 148 -4.14 6.42 -16.26
C PRO A 148 -4.03 6.61 -14.74
#